data_AF-A0A2E2IH30-F1
#
_entry.id   AF-A0A2E2IH30-F1
#
_cell.length_a   1.000
_cell.length_b   1.000
_cell.length_c   1.000
_cell.angle_alpha   90.00
_cell.angle_beta   90.00
_cell.angle_gamma   90.00
#
_symmetry.space_group_name_H-M   'P 1'
#
loop_
_entity.id
_entity.type
_entity.pdbx_description
1 polymer ?
#
loop_
_entity_poly.entity_id
_entity_poly.type
_entity_poly.pdbx_seq_one_letter_code
_entity_poly.pdbx_strand_id
1 'polypeptide(L)'
;MCSHFVPLLDKNKLETFFGVEPELPLDLKNSLWPTYVGPFIRKHAFADVGDEAVPHNELLVGNFGLIPHWAKDTKIARNTFNAHSETADSKPSFRDAWNKGRHCIIPSAAKSLNTF
;
A
#
# COMPACT_ATOMS: atom_id res chain seq x y z
N MET A 1 -10.15 11.84 7.71
CA MET A 1 -9.54 10.49 7.77
C MET A 1 -10.13 9.65 6.64
N CYS A 2 -9.31 8.95 5.85
CA CYS A 2 -9.79 8.16 4.72
C CYS A 2 -9.94 6.70 5.13
N SER A 3 -11.17 6.21 5.26
CA SER A 3 -11.47 4.81 5.61
C SER A 3 -12.09 4.02 4.47
N HIS A 4 -12.16 4.60 3.27
CA HIS A 4 -12.69 3.94 2.08
C HIS A 4 -12.04 4.49 0.82
N PHE A 5 -11.61 3.61 -0.07
CA PHE A 5 -11.16 3.98 -1.40
C PHE A 5 -11.49 2.91 -2.44
N VAL A 6 -11.52 3.33 -3.70
CA VAL A 6 -11.62 2.49 -4.89
C VAL A 6 -10.19 2.27 -5.41
N PRO A 7 -9.66 1.03 -5.40
CA PRO A 7 -8.34 0.76 -5.93
C PRO A 7 -8.33 0.94 -7.45
N LEU A 8 -7.19 1.36 -8.00
CA LEU A 8 -6.97 1.36 -9.44
C LEU A 8 -6.58 -0.06 -9.88
N LEU A 9 -7.47 -0.76 -10.59
CA LEU A 9 -7.23 -2.12 -11.10
C LEU A 9 -7.08 -2.18 -12.63
N ASP A 10 -7.28 -1.06 -13.32
CA ASP A 10 -7.12 -0.96 -14.77
C ASP A 10 -5.65 -1.13 -15.16
N LYS A 11 -5.38 -2.19 -15.93
CA LYS A 11 -4.03 -2.60 -16.32
C LYS A 11 -3.28 -1.51 -17.09
N ASN A 12 -3.94 -0.92 -18.08
CA ASN A 12 -3.35 0.10 -18.94
C ASN A 12 -2.99 1.34 -18.12
N LYS A 13 -3.84 1.73 -17.16
CA LYS A 13 -3.56 2.87 -16.27
C LYS A 13 -2.42 2.57 -15.29
N LEU A 14 -2.35 1.36 -14.75
CA LEU A 14 -1.24 0.96 -13.87
C LEU A 14 0.10 1.02 -14.60
N GLU A 15 0.16 0.48 -15.81
CA GLU A 15 1.35 0.52 -16.65
C GLU A 15 1.70 1.97 -17.05
N THR A 16 0.72 2.73 -17.55
CA THR A 16 0.95 4.10 -18.04
C THR A 16 1.40 5.06 -16.95
N PHE A 17 0.77 5.02 -15.76
CA PHE A 17 1.04 6.00 -14.70
C PHE A 17 2.11 5.55 -13.71
N PHE A 18 2.33 4.24 -13.56
CA PHE A 18 3.23 3.71 -12.54
C PHE A 18 4.32 2.78 -13.09
N GLY A 19 4.28 2.41 -14.38
CA GLY A 19 5.28 1.56 -15.01
C GLY A 19 5.37 0.15 -14.41
N VAL A 20 4.25 -0.38 -13.91
CA VAL A 20 4.18 -1.71 -13.28
C VAL A 20 3.27 -2.63 -14.07
N GLU A 21 3.73 -3.87 -14.29
CA GLU A 21 2.91 -4.91 -14.90
C GLU A 21 1.93 -5.50 -13.87
N PRO A 22 0.64 -5.62 -14.21
CA PRO A 22 -0.38 -6.06 -13.27
C PRO A 22 -0.54 -7.58 -13.23
N GLU A 23 0.25 -8.24 -12.38
CA GLU A 23 -0.07 -9.58 -11.86
C GLU A 23 -0.98 -9.46 -10.63
N LEU A 24 -2.19 -8.92 -10.83
CA LEU A 24 -3.18 -8.78 -9.76
C LEU A 24 -4.08 -10.02 -9.67
N PRO A 25 -4.42 -10.49 -8.45
CA PRO A 25 -5.47 -11.50 -8.26
C PRO A 25 -6.80 -11.04 -8.85
N LEU A 26 -7.51 -11.96 -9.52
CA LEU A 26 -8.79 -11.68 -10.18
C LEU A 26 -9.93 -11.36 -9.20
N ASP A 27 -9.79 -11.70 -7.92
CA ASP A 27 -10.80 -11.57 -6.88
C ASP A 27 -10.66 -10.28 -6.04
N LEU A 28 -9.79 -9.35 -6.45
CA LEU A 28 -9.66 -8.07 -5.78
C LEU A 28 -10.96 -7.26 -5.83
N LYS A 29 -11.31 -6.66 -4.70
CA LYS A 29 -12.53 -5.87 -4.54
C LYS A 29 -12.34 -4.47 -5.14
N ASN A 30 -13.37 -3.98 -5.81
CA ASN A 30 -13.44 -2.59 -6.32
C ASN A 30 -13.79 -1.54 -5.26
N SER A 31 -13.95 -1.95 -3.99
CA SER A 31 -14.21 -1.07 -2.85
C SER A 31 -13.47 -1.64 -1.64
N LEU A 32 -12.55 -0.85 -1.10
CA LEU A 32 -11.66 -1.27 -0.01
C LEU A 32 -11.92 -0.47 1.26
N TRP A 33 -12.05 -1.22 2.36
CA TRP A 33 -12.23 -0.74 3.72
C TRP A 33 -11.07 -1.24 4.58
N PRO A 34 -10.81 -0.66 5.78
CA PRO A 34 -9.79 -1.17 6.69
C PRO A 34 -9.88 -2.67 6.85
N THR A 35 -8.72 -3.31 6.89
CA THR A 35 -8.51 -4.77 6.94
C THR A 35 -8.79 -5.55 5.66
N TYR A 36 -9.16 -4.88 4.55
CA TYR A 36 -9.30 -5.56 3.26
C TYR A 36 -7.94 -5.66 2.56
N VAL A 37 -7.79 -6.65 1.69
CA VAL A 37 -6.60 -6.80 0.84
C VAL A 37 -6.74 -5.92 -0.40
N GLY A 38 -5.70 -5.17 -0.74
CA GLY A 38 -5.67 -4.29 -1.90
C GLY A 38 -4.27 -4.15 -2.52
N PRO A 39 -4.19 -3.55 -3.71
CA PRO A 39 -2.92 -3.32 -4.39
C PRO A 39 -2.12 -2.20 -3.72
N PHE A 40 -0.80 -2.36 -3.70
CA PHE A 40 0.15 -1.31 -3.38
C PHE A 40 1.40 -1.47 -4.23
N ILE A 41 2.08 -0.36 -4.50
CA ILE A 41 3.29 -0.32 -5.32
C ILE A 41 4.45 0.03 -4.41
N ARG A 42 5.57 -0.66 -4.55
CA ARG A 42 6.81 -0.30 -3.84
C ARG A 42 8.02 -0.42 -4.76
N LYS A 43 9.14 0.17 -4.33
CA LYS A 43 10.43 -0.07 -4.97
C LYS A 43 10.78 -1.55 -4.87
N HIS A 44 11.22 -2.14 -5.98
CA HIS A 44 11.66 -3.54 -5.98
C HIS A 44 12.93 -3.70 -5.14
N ALA A 45 13.05 -4.82 -4.42
CA ALA A 45 14.15 -5.06 -3.47
C ALA A 45 15.54 -4.99 -4.12
N PHE A 46 15.64 -5.31 -5.40
CA PHE A 46 16.89 -5.32 -6.18
C PHE A 46 17.01 -4.16 -7.17
N ALA A 47 16.14 -3.14 -7.09
CA ALA A 47 16.15 -2.02 -8.05
C ALA A 47 17.46 -1.21 -8.05
N ASP A 48 18.26 -1.27 -6.98
CA ASP A 48 19.55 -0.57 -6.88
C ASP A 48 20.74 -1.37 -7.43
N VAL A 49 20.54 -2.63 -7.84
CA VAL A 49 21.61 -3.50 -8.35
C VAL A 49 21.99 -3.14 -9.80
N GLY A 50 21.15 -2.36 -10.50
CA GLY A 50 21.44 -1.85 -11.85
C GLY A 50 21.29 -2.89 -12.97
N ASP A 51 20.64 -4.01 -12.70
CA ASP A 51 20.27 -5.00 -13.70
C ASP A 51 19.02 -4.53 -14.45
N GLU A 52 19.11 -4.38 -15.78
CA GLU A 52 17.99 -3.95 -16.63
C GLU A 52 16.81 -4.93 -16.60
N ALA A 53 17.04 -6.20 -16.22
CA ALA A 53 15.98 -7.19 -16.06
C ALA A 53 15.11 -6.95 -14.81
N VAL A 54 15.54 -6.07 -13.89
CA VAL A 54 14.83 -5.81 -12.64
C VAL A 54 13.98 -4.53 -12.77
N PRO A 55 12.65 -4.61 -12.68
CA PRO A 55 11.82 -3.42 -12.72
C PRO A 55 12.09 -2.54 -11.49
N HIS A 56 12.04 -1.22 -11.67
CA HIS A 56 12.28 -0.29 -10.57
C HIS A 56 11.19 -0.38 -9.47
N ASN A 57 9.94 -0.57 -9.89
CA ASN A 57 8.78 -0.70 -9.03
C ASN A 57 8.11 -2.05 -9.26
N GLU A 58 7.51 -2.60 -8.20
CA GLU A 58 6.68 -3.80 -8.24
C GLU A 58 5.29 -3.51 -7.68
N LEU A 59 4.28 -4.12 -8.29
CA LEU A 59 2.90 -4.11 -7.82
C LEU A 59 2.65 -5.37 -6.99
N LEU A 60 2.18 -5.20 -5.75
CA LEU A 60 1.91 -6.28 -4.81
C LEU A 60 0.52 -6.11 -4.18
N VAL A 61 0.05 -7.15 -3.49
CA VAL A 61 -1.18 -7.11 -2.69
C VAL A 61 -0.86 -7.20 -1.20
N GLY A 62 -1.59 -6.42 -0.40
CA GLY A 62 -1.37 -6.34 1.03
C GLY A 62 -2.60 -5.87 1.79
N ASN A 63 -2.53 -5.95 3.11
CA ASN A 63 -3.63 -5.55 3.99
C ASN A 63 -3.75 -4.01 4.08
N PHE A 64 -4.96 -3.48 3.98
CA PHE A 64 -5.26 -2.06 4.26
C PHE A 64 -5.27 -1.82 5.77
N GLY A 65 -4.06 -1.67 6.31
CA GLY A 65 -3.77 -1.56 7.73
C GLY A 65 -2.45 -2.23 8.05
N LEU A 66 -1.49 -1.46 8.53
CA LEU A 66 -0.15 -1.97 8.82
C LEU A 66 -0.21 -2.94 10.01
N ILE A 67 0.27 -4.17 9.82
CA ILE A 67 0.45 -5.13 10.91
C ILE A 67 1.93 -5.09 11.31
N PRO A 68 2.27 -4.53 12.48
CA PRO A 68 3.65 -4.52 12.96
C PRO A 68 4.14 -5.94 13.20
N HIS A 69 5.43 -6.19 12.95
CA HIS A 69 6.04 -7.52 13.08
C HIS A 69 5.95 -8.12 14.50
N TRP A 70 5.79 -7.30 15.54
CA TRP A 70 5.62 -7.72 16.93
C TRP A 70 4.16 -8.00 17.32
N ALA A 71 3.19 -7.65 16.46
CA ALA A 71 1.78 -7.83 16.75
C ALA A 71 1.40 -9.31 16.70
N LYS A 72 0.67 -9.78 17.71
CA LYS A 72 0.23 -11.18 17.83
C LYS A 72 -1.04 -11.48 17.01
N ASP A 73 -1.79 -10.46 16.63
CA ASP A 73 -3.08 -10.56 15.95
C ASP A 73 -3.18 -9.47 14.87
N THR A 74 -3.78 -9.81 13.73
CA THR A 74 -4.04 -8.92 12.60
C THR A 74 -5.09 -7.85 12.91
N LYS A 75 -5.88 -7.99 13.99
CA LYS A 75 -6.87 -6.99 14.43
C LYS A 75 -6.31 -5.58 14.60
N ILE A 76 -5.00 -5.43 14.88
CA ILE A 76 -4.34 -4.13 14.99
C ILE A 76 -4.47 -3.29 13.71
N ALA A 77 -4.65 -3.93 12.54
CA ALA A 77 -4.87 -3.29 11.26
C ALA A 77 -6.07 -2.31 11.26
N ARG A 78 -7.08 -2.55 12.12
CA ARG A 78 -8.22 -1.64 12.30
C ARG A 78 -7.84 -0.28 12.89
N ASN A 79 -6.66 -0.16 13.51
CA ASN A 79 -6.17 1.07 14.13
C ASN A 79 -4.95 1.65 13.40
N THR A 80 -4.46 0.98 12.36
CA THR A 80 -3.22 1.34 11.64
C THR A 80 -3.42 1.47 10.14
N PHE A 81 -4.67 1.67 9.69
CA PHE A 81 -5.02 1.93 8.29
C PHE A 81 -4.67 3.36 7.84
N ASN A 82 -4.54 4.30 8.78
CA ASN A 82 -3.98 5.62 8.52
C ASN A 82 -2.86 5.91 9.52
N ALA A 83 -1.86 6.67 9.06
CA ALA A 83 -0.81 7.23 9.90
C ALA A 83 -0.85 8.76 9.77
N HIS A 84 -0.65 9.45 10.89
CA HIS A 84 -0.45 10.90 10.90
C HIS A 84 1.02 11.17 10.57
N SER A 85 1.29 11.95 9.53
CA SER A 85 2.65 12.26 9.07
C SER A 85 3.51 12.86 10.18
N GLU A 86 2.92 13.63 11.08
CA GLU A 86 3.57 14.30 12.21
C GLU A 86 4.09 13.32 13.28
N THR A 87 3.62 12.07 13.28
CA THR A 87 3.95 11.07 14.32
C THR A 87 4.34 9.70 13.76
N ALA A 88 4.52 9.60 12.44
CA ALA A 88 4.80 8.34 11.77
C ALA A 88 6.19 7.77 12.12
N ASP A 89 7.14 8.65 12.42
CA ASP A 89 8.52 8.37 12.82
C ASP A 89 8.65 7.86 14.27
N SER A 90 7.71 8.22 15.14
CA SER A 90 7.80 7.97 16.58
C SER A 90 6.83 6.90 17.08
N LYS A 91 5.66 6.75 16.46
CA LYS A 91 4.65 5.76 16.88
C LYS A 91 5.14 4.32 16.68
N PRO A 92 5.04 3.43 17.71
CA PRO A 92 5.53 2.05 17.63
C PRO A 92 5.01 1.23 16.45
N SER A 93 3.79 1.51 15.98
CA SER A 93 3.21 0.81 14.84
C SER A 93 3.90 1.13 13.52
N PHE A 94 4.42 2.36 13.35
CA PHE A 94 4.91 2.88 12.07
C PHE A 94 6.41 3.16 12.04
N ARG A 95 7.02 3.50 13.19
CA ARG A 95 8.43 3.90 13.33
C ARG A 95 9.39 2.99 12.58
N ASP A 96 9.23 1.67 12.73
CA ASP A 96 10.15 0.73 12.10
C ASP A 96 10.02 0.70 10.58
N ALA A 97 8.80 0.87 10.05
CA ALA A 97 8.57 0.97 8.61
C ALA A 97 9.13 2.29 8.06
N TRP A 98 8.93 3.38 8.79
CA TRP A 98 9.47 4.70 8.48
C TRP A 98 11.00 4.70 8.43
N ASN A 99 11.66 4.26 9.51
CA ASN A 99 13.12 4.25 9.63
C ASN A 99 13.80 3.31 8.63
N LYS A 100 13.12 2.24 8.20
CA LYS A 100 13.62 1.30 7.19
C LYS A 100 13.28 1.73 5.75
N GLY A 101 12.68 2.90 5.55
CA GLY A 101 12.31 3.40 4.23
C GLY A 101 11.32 2.50 3.48
N ARG A 102 10.42 1.80 4.20
CA ARG A 102 9.41 0.90 3.61
C ARG A 102 8.23 1.69 3.03
N HIS A 103 8.54 2.58 2.09
CA HIS A 103 7.55 3.42 1.44
C HIS A 103 6.82 2.65 0.34
N CYS A 104 5.54 2.99 0.17
CA CYS A 104 4.70 2.45 -0.89
C CYS A 104 3.71 3.50 -1.38
N ILE A 105 3.16 3.27 -2.56
CA ILE A 105 2.08 4.04 -3.17
C ILE A 105 0.84 3.16 -3.17
N ILE A 106 -0.30 3.70 -2.74
CA ILE A 106 -1.60 3.03 -2.84
C ILE A 106 -2.29 3.56 -4.11
N PRO A 107 -2.31 2.80 -5.23
CA PRO A 107 -2.92 3.26 -6.46
C PRO A 107 -4.46 3.26 -6.30
N SER A 108 -5.07 4.43 -6.43
CA SER A 108 -6.50 4.62 -6.21
C SER A 108 -7.13 5.40 -7.35
N ALA A 109 -8.27 4.92 -7.83
CA ALA A 109 -9.08 5.62 -8.83
C ALA A 109 -9.93 6.74 -8.19
N ALA A 110 -10.37 6.53 -6.96
CA ALA A 110 -11.12 7.50 -6.17
C ALA A 110 -11.00 7.18 -4.68
N LYS A 111 -11.05 8.22 -3.84
CA LYS A 111 -11.17 8.07 -2.39
C LYS A 111 -12.43 8.77 -1.89
N SER A 112 -13.09 8.18 -0.90
CA SER A 112 -14.15 8.90 -0.20
C SER A 112 -13.50 9.92 0.72
N LEU A 113 -13.66 11.20 0.38
CA LEU A 113 -13.50 12.26 1.36
C LEU A 113 -14.78 12.23 2.19
N ASN A 114 -14.67 11.88 3.49
CA ASN A 114 -15.75 12.22 4.41
C ASN A 114 -15.81 13.75 4.45
N THR A 115 -16.65 14.33 3.59
CA THR A 115 -17.21 15.66 3.77
C THR A 115 -18.13 15.55 4.99
N PHE A 116 -17.64 16.03 6.13
CA PHE A 116 -18.49 16.45 7.23
C PHE A 116 -19.15 17.77 6.86
#